data_AF-A0A944SUK7-F1
#
_entry.id   AF-A0A944SUK7-F1
#
_cell.length_a   1.000
_cell.length_b   1.000
_cell.length_c   1.000
_cell.angle_alpha   90.00
_cell.angle_beta   90.00
_cell.angle_gamma   90.00
#
_symmetry.space_group_name_H-M   'P 1'
#
loop_
_entity.id
_entity.type
_entity.pdbx_description
1 polymer ?
#
loop_
_entity_poly.entity_id
_entity_poly.type
_entity_poly.pdbx_seq_one_letter_code
_entity_poly.pdbx_strand_id
1 'polypeptide(L)'
;MAVPAKPMKAVTKASGVEFSPHDCRRTFATIAEAVNLPLTMIKRLMNHTTTNDVTGGYIVTEEETLRQAVNKVADYIQARVTKKDNVIKLRR
;
A
#
# COMPACT_ATOMS: atom_id res chain seq x y z
N MET A 1 18.44 -5.83 -2.98
CA MET A 1 17.43 -5.40 -3.97
C MET A 1 18.01 -4.26 -4.79
N ALA A 2 17.96 -4.35 -6.12
CA ALA A 2 18.35 -3.23 -6.97
C ALA A 2 17.33 -2.10 -6.83
N VAL A 3 17.79 -0.88 -6.54
CA VAL A 3 16.93 0.30 -6.43
C VAL A 3 16.63 0.81 -7.84
N PRO A 4 15.35 1.01 -8.22
CA PRO A 4 14.99 1.48 -9.55
C PRO A 4 15.22 3.00 -9.67
N ALA A 5 16.48 3.39 -9.81
CA ALA A 5 16.90 4.79 -9.72
C ALA A 5 16.28 5.71 -10.79
N LYS A 6 16.10 5.22 -12.03
CA LYS A 6 15.51 6.00 -13.13
C LYS A 6 14.05 6.41 -12.86
N PRO A 7 13.09 5.48 -12.61
CA PRO A 7 11.71 5.85 -12.35
C PRO A 7 11.56 6.64 -11.05
N MET A 8 12.37 6.36 -10.02
CA MET A 8 12.35 7.15 -8.79
C MET A 8 12.71 8.61 -9.04
N LYS A 9 13.80 8.88 -9.77
CA LYS A 9 14.18 10.26 -10.13
C LYS A 9 13.08 10.96 -10.92
N ALA A 10 12.41 10.25 -11.83
CA ALA A 10 11.30 10.82 -12.60
C ALA A 10 10.13 11.21 -11.69
N VAL A 11 9.71 10.33 -10.77
CA VAL A 11 8.59 10.61 -9.86
C VAL A 11 8.95 11.68 -8.84
N THR A 12 10.15 11.65 -8.26
CA THR A 12 10.63 12.69 -7.34
C THR A 12 10.70 14.05 -8.02
N LYS A 13 11.18 14.13 -9.27
CA LYS A 13 11.18 15.37 -10.04
C LYS A 13 9.76 15.88 -10.34
N ALA A 14 8.82 14.99 -10.64
CA ALA A 14 7.44 15.37 -10.96
C ALA A 14 6.61 15.76 -9.72
N SER A 15 6.84 15.11 -8.58
CA SER A 15 6.08 15.31 -7.35
C SER A 15 6.72 16.29 -6.37
N GLY A 16 8.03 16.54 -6.47
CA GLY A 16 8.80 17.28 -5.48
C GLY A 16 9.07 16.51 -4.19
N VAL A 17 8.72 15.22 -4.13
CA VAL A 17 8.85 14.38 -2.92
C VAL A 17 9.99 13.39 -3.09
N GLU A 18 10.95 13.43 -2.18
CA GLU A 18 12.00 12.41 -2.07
C GLU A 18 11.48 11.20 -1.27
N PHE A 19 11.66 10.00 -1.81
CA PHE A 19 11.27 8.76 -1.14
C PHE A 19 12.14 7.60 -1.63
N SER A 20 12.18 6.50 -0.86
CA SER A 20 12.84 5.25 -1.23
C SER A 20 11.82 4.14 -1.57
N PRO A 21 12.22 3.04 -2.22
CA PRO A 21 11.32 1.89 -2.40
C PRO A 21 10.84 1.30 -1.08
N HIS A 22 11.63 1.45 0.00
CA HIS A 22 11.25 1.02 1.32
C HIS A 22 10.10 1.87 1.89
N ASP A 23 10.07 3.16 1.56
CA ASP A 23 8.98 4.03 1.99
C ASP A 23 7.69 3.67 1.27
N CYS A 24 7.73 3.31 -0.02
CA CYS A 24 6.57 2.73 -0.71
C CYS A 24 6.04 1.47 0.00
N ARG A 25 6.93 0.58 0.45
CA ARG A 25 6.57 -0.64 1.17
C ARG A 25 5.96 -0.35 2.55
N ARG A 26 6.50 0.63 3.29
CA ARG A 26 5.93 1.08 4.57
C ARG A 26 4.55 1.69 4.36
N THR A 27 4.40 2.59 3.39
CA THR A 27 3.14 3.22 3.03
C THR A 27 2.08 2.18 2.64
N PHE A 28 2.45 1.17 1.85
CA PHE A 28 1.54 0.06 1.54
C PHE A 28 1.02 -0.64 2.81
N ALA A 29 1.90 -0.97 3.76
CA ALA A 29 1.52 -1.61 5.01
C ALA A 29 0.59 -0.73 5.86
N THR A 30 0.90 0.57 5.97
CA THR A 30 0.07 1.54 6.70
C THR A 30 -1.31 1.70 6.05
N ILE A 31 -1.40 1.73 4.73
CA ILE A 31 -2.69 1.78 4.03
C ILE A 31 -3.47 0.49 4.22
N ALA A 32 -2.81 -0.66 4.15
CA ALA A 32 -3.41 -1.97 4.37
C ALA A 32 -4.04 -2.08 5.77
N GLU A 33 -3.37 -1.53 6.79
CA GLU A 33 -3.93 -1.41 8.14
C GLU A 33 -5.13 -0.45 8.17
N ALA A 34 -5.04 0.71 7.50
CA ALA A 34 -6.13 1.69 7.45
C ALA A 34 -7.41 1.19 6.75
N VAL A 35 -7.30 0.23 5.82
CA VAL A 35 -8.45 -0.48 5.22
C VAL A 35 -8.88 -1.72 6.02
N ASN A 36 -8.38 -1.88 7.24
CA ASN A 36 -8.70 -2.94 8.19
C ASN A 36 -8.34 -4.35 7.68
N LEU A 37 -7.20 -4.51 6.99
CA LEU A 37 -6.71 -5.86 6.67
C LEU A 37 -6.09 -6.53 7.91
N PRO A 38 -6.32 -7.84 8.10
CA PRO A 38 -5.67 -8.58 9.16
C PRO A 38 -4.15 -8.54 9.03
N LEU A 39 -3.42 -8.42 10.15
CA LEU A 39 -1.96 -8.37 10.15
C LEU A 39 -1.31 -9.57 9.44
N THR A 40 -1.91 -10.76 9.56
CA THR A 40 -1.47 -11.97 8.85
C THR A 40 -1.54 -11.82 7.33
N MET A 41 -2.58 -11.17 6.81
CA MET A 41 -2.71 -10.85 5.40
C MET A 41 -1.69 -9.79 4.96
N ILE A 42 -1.49 -8.74 5.77
CA ILE A 42 -0.50 -7.69 5.48
C ILE A 42 0.90 -8.31 5.33
N LYS A 43 1.31 -9.17 6.28
CA LYS A 43 2.60 -9.89 6.22
C LYS A 43 2.72 -10.74 4.95
N ARG A 44 1.66 -11.45 4.56
CA ARG A 44 1.63 -12.26 3.33
C ARG A 44 1.77 -11.43 2.07
N LEU A 45 1.01 -10.34 1.95
CA LEU A 45 1.08 -9.41 0.81
C LEU A 45 2.45 -8.74 0.68
N MET A 46 3.13 -8.53 1.80
CA MET A 46 4.49 -8.01 1.82
C MET A 46 5.55 -9.09 1.57
N ASN A 47 5.20 -10.37 1.49
CA ASN A 47 6.15 -11.49 1.44
C ASN A 47 7.12 -11.48 2.63
N HIS A 48 6.60 -11.24 3.85
CA HIS A 48 7.39 -11.33 5.08
C HIS A 48 7.55 -12.79 5.52
N THR A 49 8.72 -13.12 6.06
CA THR A 49 8.98 -14.43 6.66
C THR A 49 8.13 -14.61 7.92
N THR A 50 7.42 -15.74 7.98
CA THR A 50 6.53 -16.11 9.10
C THR A 50 7.15 -17.16 10.02
N THR A 51 8.47 -17.36 9.98
CA THR A 51 9.18 -18.48 10.64
C THR A 51 8.95 -18.56 12.15
N ASN A 52 8.60 -17.45 12.81
CA ASN A 52 8.24 -17.40 14.24
C ASN A 52 6.76 -17.06 14.49
N ASP A 53 5.93 -17.11 13.45
CA ASP A 53 4.51 -16.78 13.51
C ASP A 53 3.69 -18.07 13.44
N VAL A 54 3.41 -18.63 14.62
CA VAL A 54 2.65 -19.88 14.78
C VAL A 54 1.30 -19.76 14.06
N THR A 55 0.67 -18.58 14.12
CA THR A 55 -0.60 -18.25 13.47
C THR A 55 -0.47 -18.16 11.95
N GLY A 56 0.63 -17.62 11.44
CA GLY A 56 0.90 -17.55 9.99
C GLY A 56 1.18 -18.91 9.33
N GLY A 57 1.63 -19.90 10.11
CA GLY A 57 2.05 -21.22 9.62
C GLY A 57 0.91 -22.16 9.21
N TYR A 58 -0.26 -22.08 9.84
CA TYR A 58 -1.41 -22.96 9.52
C TYR A 58 -2.54 -22.24 8.75
N ILE A 59 -2.56 -20.91 8.72
CA ILE A 59 -3.55 -20.17 7.92
C ILE A 59 -3.12 -20.23 6.46
N VAL A 60 -3.72 -21.10 5.65
CA VAL A 60 -3.50 -21.12 4.21
C VAL A 60 -4.48 -20.15 3.54
N THR A 61 -4.02 -18.94 3.25
CA THR A 61 -4.84 -17.94 2.54
C THR A 61 -4.92 -18.27 1.05
N GLU A 62 -6.13 -18.38 0.52
CA GLU A 62 -6.39 -18.56 -0.91
C GLU A 62 -5.94 -17.33 -1.72
N GLU A 63 -5.50 -17.57 -2.96
CA GLU A 63 -5.09 -16.51 -3.90
C GLU A 63 -6.19 -15.47 -4.11
N GLU A 64 -7.45 -15.89 -4.26
CA GLU A 64 -8.58 -14.97 -4.45
C GLU A 64 -8.76 -14.03 -3.27
N THR A 65 -8.56 -14.52 -2.05
CA THR A 65 -8.63 -13.71 -0.83
C THR A 65 -7.52 -12.67 -0.81
N LEU A 66 -6.29 -13.03 -1.22
CA LEU A 66 -5.18 -12.07 -1.36
C LEU A 66 -5.46 -11.03 -2.43
N ARG A 67 -6.04 -11.43 -3.56
CA ARG A 67 -6.43 -10.52 -4.65
C ARG A 67 -7.44 -9.48 -4.17
N GLN A 68 -8.48 -9.91 -3.47
CA GLN A 68 -9.46 -8.99 -2.89
C GLN A 68 -8.86 -8.02 -1.88
N ALA A 69 -7.92 -8.49 -1.04
CA ALA A 69 -7.23 -7.62 -0.09
C ALA A 69 -6.34 -6.57 -0.78
N VAL A 70 -5.59 -6.95 -1.81
CA VAL A 70 -4.80 -5.98 -2.60
C VAL A 70 -5.71 -4.97 -3.29
N ASN A 71 -6.84 -5.42 -3.85
CA ASN A 71 -7.80 -4.51 -4.49
C ASN A 71 -8.38 -3.50 -3.49
N LYS A 72 -8.68 -3.88 -2.23
CA LYS A 72 -9.10 -2.92 -1.20
C LYS A 72 -8.07 -1.81 -0.96
N VAL A 73 -6.78 -2.17 -0.93
CA VAL A 73 -5.68 -1.19 -0.81
C VAL A 73 -5.63 -0.29 -2.05
N ALA A 74 -5.75 -0.87 -3.25
CA ALA A 74 -5.76 -0.12 -4.50
C ALA A 74 -6.94 0.86 -4.58
N ASP A 75 -8.15 0.43 -4.21
CA ASP A 75 -9.36 1.26 -4.18
C ASP A 75 -9.19 2.46 -3.23
N TYR A 76 -8.59 2.24 -2.05
CA TYR A 76 -8.30 3.30 -1.09
C TYR A 76 -7.34 4.35 -1.63
N ILE A 77 -6.31 3.92 -2.38
CA ILE A 77 -5.36 4.81 -3.05
C ILE A 77 -6.08 5.56 -4.18
N GLN A 78 -6.81 4.83 -5.04
CA GLN A 78 -7.52 5.39 -6.18
C GLN A 78 -8.53 6.47 -5.77
N ALA A 79 -9.30 6.22 -4.70
CA ALA A 79 -10.27 7.16 -4.17
C ALA A 79 -9.64 8.47 -3.66
N ARG A 80 -8.37 8.44 -3.21
CA ARG A 80 -7.65 9.64 -2.75
C ARG A 80 -7.00 10.41 -3.88
N VAL A 81 -6.42 9.73 -4.86
CA VAL A 81 -5.73 10.40 -5.97
C VAL A 81 -6.70 10.97 -7.01
N THR A 82 -7.92 10.44 -7.09
CA THR A 82 -8.97 10.94 -8.00
C THR A 82 -9.91 11.96 -7.35
N LYS A 83 -9.73 12.24 -6.05
CA LYS A 83 -10.54 13.22 -5.34
C LYS A 83 -10.22 14.61 -5.88
N LYS A 84 -11.05 15.11 -6.80
CA LYS A 84 -11.05 16.51 -7.21
C LYS A 84 -11.55 17.30 -6.00
N ASP A 85 -10.68 18.12 -5.42
CA ASP A 85 -10.94 18.80 -4.15
C ASP A 85 -12.34 19.44 -4.07
N ASN A 86 -12.90 19.37 -2.86
CA ASN A 86 -14.09 20.08 -2.42
C ASN A 86 -13.86 21.60 -2.50
N VAL A 87 -13.89 22.18 -3.70
CA VAL A 87 -13.89 23.64 -3.89
C VAL A 87 -15.26 24.16 -3.44
N ILE A 88 -15.41 24.47 -2.16
CA ILE A 88 -16.53 25.27 -1.67
C ILE A 88 -16.21 26.72 -2.01
N LYS A 89 -16.84 27.27 -3.06
CA LYS A 89 -16.85 28.72 -3.28
C LYS A 89 -17.64 29.37 -2.15
N LEU A 90 -16.93 29.99 -1.20
CA LEU A 90 -17.58 30.89 -0.24
C LEU A 90 -18.15 32.07 -1.03
N ARG A 91 -19.48 32.15 -1.09
CA ARG A 91 -20.17 33.34 -1.58
C ARG A 91 -19.93 34.46 -0.56
N ARG A 92 -19.45 35.60 -1.07
CA ARG A 92 -19.39 36.86 -0.33
C ARG A 92 -20.77 37.49 -0.26
#